data_AF-A0A7S3H1R4-F1
#
_entry.id   AF-A0A7S3H1R4-F1
#
_cell.length_a   1.000
_cell.length_b   1.000
_cell.length_c   1.000
_cell.angle_alpha   90.00
_cell.angle_beta   90.00
_cell.angle_gamma   90.00
#
_symmetry.space_group_name_H-M   'P 1'
#
loop_
_entity.id
_entity.type
_entity.pdbx_description
1 polymer ?
#
loop_
_entity_poly.entity_id
_entity_poly.type
_entity_poly.pdbx_seq_one_letter_code
_entity_poly.pdbx_strand_id
1 'polypeptide(L)'
;EAGGVHVVQTFLSEEVSEETQIKGRSARQGCKGSYSMVLSYSDLEKFAILETGPQSIETMKMSGAYMGTISAKRTAKVNQVWGGTQMSVQQIGKEHKEAMEFLTTLIANPSSPLLRTHLFKQN
;
A
#
# COMPACT_ATOMS: atom_id res chain seq x y z
N GLU A 1 -12.95 32.50 20.33
CA GLU A 1 -11.87 31.55 19.98
C GLU A 1 -12.07 31.05 18.56
N ALA A 2 -10.99 30.91 17.76
CA ALA A 2 -11.06 30.59 16.33
C ALA A 2 -11.15 29.08 16.00
N GLY A 3 -11.62 28.22 16.91
CA GLY A 3 -11.86 26.79 16.64
C GLY A 3 -10.63 25.88 16.55
N GLY A 4 -9.41 26.45 16.57
CA GLY A 4 -8.15 25.70 16.55
C GLY A 4 -7.64 25.38 15.14
N VAL A 5 -6.68 24.47 15.02
CA VAL A 5 -6.07 24.14 13.71
C VAL A 5 -7.05 23.27 12.90
N HIS A 6 -7.31 23.70 11.66
CA HIS A 6 -8.04 22.90 10.67
C HIS A 6 -7.05 22.27 9.69
N VAL A 7 -7.08 20.95 9.56
CA VAL A 7 -6.26 20.21 8.59
C VAL A 7 -7.14 19.82 7.41
N VAL A 8 -6.72 20.21 6.21
CA VAL A 8 -7.35 19.79 4.94
C VAL A 8 -6.42 18.78 4.27
N GLN A 9 -6.90 17.55 4.12
CA GLN A 9 -6.19 16.52 3.35
C GLN A 9 -6.74 16.49 1.92
N THR A 10 -5.88 16.71 0.93
CA THR A 10 -6.27 16.86 -0.49
C THR A 10 -6.07 15.60 -1.33
N PHE A 11 -5.71 14.48 -0.70
CA PHE A 11 -5.44 13.21 -1.35
C PHE A 11 -5.91 12.06 -0.46
N LEU A 12 -6.22 10.91 -1.05
CA LEU A 12 -6.58 9.73 -0.27
C LEU A 12 -5.30 8.98 0.12
N SER A 13 -5.01 8.91 1.42
CA SER A 13 -3.92 8.09 1.95
C SER A 13 -4.10 6.63 1.60
N GLU A 14 -3.05 5.96 1.10
CA GLU A 14 -3.08 4.52 0.80
C GLU A 14 -3.19 3.67 2.07
N GLU A 15 -2.58 4.13 3.17
CA GLU A 15 -2.67 3.49 4.48
C GLU A 15 -3.51 4.29 5.48
N VAL A 16 -4.21 3.57 6.35
CA VAL A 16 -4.98 4.18 7.47
C VAL A 16 -4.04 4.86 8.49
N SER A 17 -2.82 4.36 8.63
CA SER A 17 -1.77 4.89 9.50
C SER A 17 -1.42 6.34 9.13
N GLU A 18 -1.26 6.62 7.83
CA GLU A 18 -0.94 7.94 7.30
C GLU A 18 -2.08 8.94 7.57
N GLU A 19 -3.31 8.56 7.26
CA GLU A 19 -4.49 9.40 7.54
C GLU A 19 -4.61 9.74 9.04
N THR A 20 -4.31 8.77 9.90
CA THR A 20 -4.32 8.96 11.36
C THR A 20 -3.27 9.98 11.81
N GLN A 21 -2.06 9.91 11.25
CA GLN A 21 -0.99 10.86 11.55
C GLN A 21 -1.32 12.27 11.07
N ILE A 22 -1.94 12.41 9.90
CA ILE A 22 -2.39 13.69 9.36
C ILE A 22 -3.47 14.30 10.27
N LYS A 23 -4.50 13.52 10.63
CA LYS A 23 -5.54 13.95 11.59
C LYS A 23 -4.93 14.41 12.91
N GLY A 24 -3.91 13.72 13.40
CA GLY A 24 -3.16 14.07 14.61
C GLY A 24 -2.46 15.44 14.58
N ARG A 25 -2.35 16.09 13.41
CA ARG A 25 -1.82 17.46 13.29
C ARG A 25 -2.82 18.56 13.66
N SER A 26 -4.11 18.25 13.81
CA SER A 26 -5.17 19.23 14.08
C SER A 26 -5.33 19.63 15.56
N ALA A 27 -5.10 18.71 16.51
CA ALA A 27 -5.45 18.90 17.92
C ALA A 27 -4.28 18.53 18.86
N ARG A 28 -3.19 19.31 18.83
CA ARG A 28 -2.03 19.06 19.73
C ARG A 28 -2.37 19.41 21.17
N GLN A 29 -1.91 18.60 22.12
CA GLN A 29 -1.99 18.86 23.57
C GLN A 29 -3.41 19.15 24.10
N GLY A 30 -4.43 18.52 23.52
CA GLY A 30 -5.81 18.68 23.96
C GLY A 30 -6.50 19.96 23.46
N CYS A 31 -5.84 20.74 22.59
CA CYS A 31 -6.46 21.87 21.92
C CYS A 31 -7.56 21.39 20.96
N LYS A 32 -8.57 22.25 20.74
CA LYS A 32 -9.58 22.03 19.70
C LYS A 32 -8.90 22.03 18.33
N GLY A 33 -9.41 21.23 17.42
CA GLY A 33 -8.94 21.10 16.06
C GLY A 33 -10.02 20.46 15.20
N SER A 34 -9.89 20.59 13.89
CA SER A 34 -10.82 20.00 12.95
C SER A 34 -10.10 19.46 11.73
N TYR A 35 -10.78 18.57 11.01
CA TYR A 35 -10.21 17.84 9.89
C TYR A 35 -11.25 17.73 8.79
N SER A 36 -10.84 17.94 7.56
CA SER A 36 -11.64 17.69 6.37
C SER A 36 -10.80 17.05 5.28
N MET A 37 -11.47 16.37 4.34
CA MET A 37 -10.82 15.74 3.20
C MET A 37 -11.50 16.22 1.91
N VAL A 38 -10.70 16.65 0.95
CA VAL A 38 -11.14 17.11 -0.37
C VAL A 38 -10.46 16.23 -1.41
N LEU A 39 -11.23 15.37 -2.06
CA LEU A 39 -10.70 14.37 -2.99
C LEU A 39 -11.14 14.63 -4.42
N SER A 40 -10.22 14.47 -5.36
CA SER A 40 -10.53 14.43 -6.78
C SER A 40 -11.16 13.08 -7.15
N TYR A 41 -12.14 13.11 -8.06
CA TYR A 41 -12.71 11.89 -8.64
C TYR A 41 -11.64 11.02 -9.32
N SER A 42 -10.70 11.64 -10.05
CA SER A 42 -9.62 10.93 -10.74
C SER A 42 -8.72 10.13 -9.79
N ASP A 43 -8.55 10.59 -8.54
CA ASP A 43 -7.76 9.88 -7.55
C ASP A 43 -8.54 8.75 -6.89
N LEU A 44 -9.86 8.88 -6.77
CA LEU A 44 -10.75 7.83 -6.26
C LEU A 44 -10.85 6.63 -7.23
N GLU A 45 -10.67 6.87 -8.53
CA GLU A 45 -10.63 5.85 -9.58
C GLU A 45 -9.55 4.78 -9.31
N LYS A 46 -8.38 5.20 -8.82
CA LYS A 46 -7.24 4.31 -8.48
C LYS A 46 -7.60 3.24 -7.44
N PHE A 47 -8.61 3.52 -6.61
CA PHE A 47 -9.09 2.64 -5.54
C PHE A 47 -10.37 1.89 -5.92
N ALA A 48 -10.78 1.93 -7.20
CA ALA A 48 -12.04 1.34 -7.68
C ALA A 48 -13.27 1.80 -6.87
N ILE A 49 -13.25 3.07 -6.45
CA ILE A 49 -14.36 3.72 -5.72
C ILE A 49 -15.41 4.24 -6.71
N LEU A 50 -15.02 4.58 -7.95
CA LEU A 50 -15.94 5.06 -8.98
C LEU A 50 -16.71 3.96 -9.72
N GLU A 51 -16.40 2.68 -9.53
CA GLU A 51 -17.12 1.57 -10.17
C GLU A 51 -18.61 1.51 -9.74
N THR A 52 -18.98 2.14 -8.62
CA THR A 52 -20.39 2.34 -8.23
C THR A 52 -21.06 3.56 -8.89
N GLY A 53 -20.41 4.20 -9.87
CA GLY A 53 -20.95 5.31 -10.66
C GLY A 53 -21.05 6.66 -9.91
N PRO A 54 -21.04 7.79 -10.63
CA PRO A 54 -21.05 9.14 -10.02
C PRO A 54 -22.28 9.43 -9.15
N GLN A 55 -23.42 8.78 -9.42
CA GLN A 55 -24.64 8.90 -8.61
C GLN A 55 -24.55 8.21 -7.23
N SER A 56 -23.58 7.31 -7.02
CA SER A 56 -23.42 6.64 -5.73
C SER A 56 -22.71 7.50 -4.69
N ILE A 57 -21.77 8.36 -5.08
CA ILE A 57 -20.95 9.14 -4.13
C ILE A 57 -21.79 10.14 -3.36
N GLU A 58 -22.67 10.87 -4.04
CA GLU A 58 -23.57 11.82 -3.38
C GLU A 58 -24.53 11.11 -2.43
N THR A 59 -25.09 9.98 -2.87
CA THR A 59 -25.93 9.12 -2.02
C THR A 59 -25.18 8.62 -0.78
N MET A 60 -23.91 8.22 -0.93
CA MET A 60 -23.05 7.79 0.18
C MET A 60 -22.68 8.94 1.12
N LYS A 61 -22.51 10.17 0.59
CA LYS A 61 -22.28 11.37 1.42
C LYS A 61 -23.53 11.70 2.23
N MET A 62 -24.71 11.62 1.63
CA MET A 62 -25.98 11.86 2.31
C MET A 62 -26.30 10.83 3.40
N SER A 63 -25.94 9.57 3.19
CA SER A 63 -26.14 8.50 4.18
C SER A 63 -25.07 8.44 5.28
N GLY A 64 -24.01 9.25 5.18
CA GLY A 64 -22.85 9.22 6.08
C GLY A 64 -21.94 7.99 5.91
N ALA A 65 -22.27 7.07 4.99
CA ALA A 65 -21.49 5.86 4.73
C ALA A 65 -20.18 6.12 3.96
N TYR A 66 -20.03 7.29 3.36
CA TYR A 66 -18.93 7.64 2.45
C TYR A 66 -17.53 7.30 2.99
N MET A 67 -17.19 7.76 4.19
CA MET A 67 -15.86 7.52 4.77
C MET A 67 -15.63 6.03 5.08
N GLY A 68 -16.66 5.30 5.50
CA GLY A 68 -16.59 3.86 5.73
C GLY A 68 -16.29 3.08 4.45
N THR A 69 -17.00 3.41 3.36
CA THR A 69 -16.80 2.79 2.05
C THR A 69 -15.40 3.05 1.50
N ILE A 70 -14.91 4.30 1.58
CA ILE A 70 -13.54 4.65 1.17
C ILE A 70 -12.53 3.81 1.93
N SER A 71 -12.67 3.72 3.25
CA SER A 71 -11.73 2.95 4.07
C SER A 71 -11.76 1.46 3.72
N ALA A 72 -12.94 0.88 3.49
CA ALA A 72 -13.08 -0.53 3.11
C ALA A 72 -12.46 -0.82 1.74
N LYS A 73 -12.72 0.02 0.73
CA LYS A 73 -12.16 -0.11 -0.62
C LYS A 73 -10.64 0.02 -0.62
N ARG A 74 -10.11 0.97 0.15
CA ARG A 74 -8.67 1.13 0.37
C ARG A 74 -8.06 -0.13 0.99
N THR A 75 -8.62 -0.64 2.08
CA THR A 75 -8.10 -1.87 2.71
C THR A 75 -8.14 -3.06 1.74
N ALA A 76 -9.20 -3.19 0.94
CA ALA A 76 -9.30 -4.24 -0.07
C ALA A 76 -8.19 -4.13 -1.13
N LYS A 77 -7.94 -2.90 -1.62
CA LYS A 77 -6.88 -2.63 -2.60
C LYS A 77 -5.50 -2.95 -2.04
N VAL A 78 -5.23 -2.50 -0.81
CA VAL A 78 -3.98 -2.79 -0.10
C VAL A 78 -3.81 -4.30 0.03
N ASN A 79 -4.80 -5.03 0.54
CA ASN A 79 -4.70 -6.49 0.67
C ASN A 79 -4.43 -7.21 -0.66
N GLN A 80 -5.06 -6.75 -1.76
CA GLN A 80 -4.81 -7.29 -3.09
C GLN A 80 -3.36 -7.08 -3.54
N VAL A 81 -2.81 -5.88 -3.34
CA VAL A 81 -1.42 -5.55 -3.71
C VAL A 81 -0.43 -6.32 -2.84
N TRP A 82 -0.67 -6.38 -1.53
CA TRP A 82 0.19 -7.08 -0.57
C TRP A 82 0.28 -8.58 -0.88
N GLY A 83 -0.80 -9.22 -1.33
CA GLY A 83 -0.76 -10.61 -1.78
C GLY A 83 0.23 -10.84 -2.93
N GLY A 84 0.27 -9.93 -3.91
CA GLY A 84 1.22 -9.99 -5.02
C GLY A 84 2.66 -9.73 -4.56
N THR A 85 2.89 -8.66 -3.80
CA THR A 85 4.22 -8.27 -3.32
C THR A 85 4.84 -9.34 -2.42
N GLN A 86 4.05 -9.97 -1.55
CA GLN A 86 4.53 -11.04 -0.66
C GLN A 86 5.02 -12.25 -1.45
N MET A 87 4.33 -12.64 -2.53
CA MET A 87 4.79 -13.72 -3.41
C MET A 87 6.11 -13.36 -4.10
N SER A 88 6.25 -12.12 -4.58
CA SER A 88 7.51 -11.66 -5.18
C SER A 88 8.67 -11.68 -4.18
N VAL A 89 8.45 -11.21 -2.94
CA VAL A 89 9.48 -11.23 -1.89
C VAL A 89 9.90 -12.66 -1.55
N GLN A 90 8.95 -13.60 -1.45
CA GLN A 90 9.26 -15.01 -1.21
C GLN A 90 10.08 -15.61 -2.35
N GLN A 91 9.71 -15.31 -3.60
CA GLN A 91 10.43 -15.80 -4.78
C GLN A 91 11.86 -15.23 -4.84
N ILE A 92 12.03 -13.93 -4.64
CA ILE A 92 13.34 -13.27 -4.57
C ILE A 92 14.18 -13.87 -3.43
N GLY A 93 13.58 -14.13 -2.28
CA GLY A 93 14.26 -14.77 -1.16
C GLY A 93 14.77 -16.18 -1.49
N LYS A 94 13.98 -16.96 -2.24
CA LYS A 94 14.38 -18.28 -2.72
C LYS A 94 15.54 -18.19 -3.72
N GLU A 95 15.42 -17.34 -4.74
CA GLU A 95 16.47 -17.13 -5.75
C GLU A 95 17.78 -16.63 -5.12
N HIS A 96 17.68 -15.71 -4.16
CA HIS A 96 18.83 -15.24 -3.40
C HIS A 96 19.53 -16.37 -2.65
N LYS A 97 18.76 -17.24 -1.98
CA LYS A 97 19.31 -18.40 -1.26
C LYS A 97 20.01 -19.37 -2.21
N GLU A 98 19.39 -19.70 -3.34
CA GLU A 98 19.97 -20.57 -4.36
C GLU A 98 21.28 -19.99 -4.92
N ALA A 99 21.31 -18.67 -5.19
CA ALA A 99 22.52 -17.98 -5.63
C ALA A 99 23.65 -18.00 -4.58
N MET A 100 23.32 -17.81 -3.29
CA MET A 100 24.32 -17.85 -2.21
C MET A 100 24.87 -19.26 -1.99
N GLU A 101 24.02 -20.30 -2.05
CA GLU A 101 24.45 -21.70 -1.97
C GLU A 101 25.37 -22.07 -3.15
N PHE A 102 25.05 -21.59 -4.35
CA PHE A 102 25.91 -21.73 -5.52
C PHE A 102 27.28 -21.07 -5.32
N LEU A 103 27.32 -19.81 -4.90
CA LEU A 103 28.58 -19.09 -4.65
C LEU A 103 29.43 -19.77 -3.57
N THR A 104 28.79 -20.24 -2.49
CA THR A 104 29.47 -20.96 -1.41
C THR A 104 30.10 -22.25 -1.94
N THR A 105 29.36 -22.99 -2.78
CA THR A 105 29.84 -24.24 -3.40
C THR A 105 30.99 -23.97 -4.39
N LEU A 106 30.90 -22.89 -5.17
CA LEU A 106 31.93 -22.47 -6.13
C LEU A 106 33.25 -22.13 -5.44
N ILE A 107 33.19 -21.37 -4.34
CA ILE A 107 34.36 -20.98 -3.55
C ILE A 107 34.98 -22.22 -2.88
N ALA A 108 34.16 -23.14 -2.37
CA ALA A 108 34.62 -24.34 -1.68
C ALA A 108 35.16 -25.44 -2.63
N ASN A 109 34.67 -25.51 -3.88
CA ASN A 109 35.08 -26.54 -4.84
C ASN A 109 35.04 -26.02 -6.30
N PRO A 110 36.10 -25.32 -6.75
CA PRO A 110 36.14 -24.69 -8.07
C PRO A 110 36.05 -25.66 -9.25
N SER A 111 36.39 -26.94 -9.05
CA SER A 111 36.46 -27.97 -10.09
C SER A 111 35.24 -28.92 -10.13
N SER A 112 34.15 -28.59 -9.42
CA SER A 112 33.00 -29.48 -9.28
C SER A 112 32.25 -29.71 -10.60
N PRO A 113 31.94 -30.98 -10.99
CA PRO A 113 31.13 -31.29 -12.18
C PRO A 113 29.72 -30.65 -12.17
N LEU A 114 29.21 -30.28 -10.99
CA LEU A 114 27.92 -29.61 -10.81
C LEU A 114 27.89 -28.20 -11.44
N LEU A 115 29.05 -27.54 -11.57
CA LEU A 115 29.16 -26.24 -12.26
C LEU A 115 28.74 -26.34 -13.72
N ARG A 116 29.16 -27.40 -14.41
CA ARG A 116 28.81 -27.63 -15.82
C ARG A 116 27.30 -27.76 -15.96
N THR A 117 26.68 -28.60 -15.15
CA THR A 117 25.23 -28.87 -15.24
C THR A 117 24.37 -27.64 -14.95
N HIS A 118 24.82 -26.75 -14.06
CA HIS A 118 24.10 -25.49 -13.76
C HIS A 118 24.31 -24.43 -14.86
N LEU A 119 25.53 -24.25 -15.37
CA LEU A 119 25.82 -23.36 -16.50
C LEU A 119 25.09 -23.78 -17.78
N PHE A 120 24.87 -25.08 -18.00
CA PHE A 120 24.11 -25.58 -19.14
C PHE A 120 22.59 -25.41 -19.01
N LYS A 121 22.05 -25.18 -17.80
CA LYS A 121 20.61 -24.94 -17.58
C LYS A 121 20.18 -23.46 -17.70
N GLN A 122 21.14 -22.53 -17.72
CA GLN A 122 20.89 -21.08 -17.87
C GLN A 122 20.99 -20.59 -19.33
N ASN A 123 21.34 -21.46 -20.28
CA ASN A 123 21.17 -21.25 -21.73
C ASN A 123 19.90 -21.97 -22.20
#